data_AF-A0A914CGZ8-F1
#
_entry.id   AF-A0A914CGZ8-F1
#
_cell.length_a   1.000
_cell.length_b   1.000
_cell.length_c   1.000
_cell.angle_alpha   90.00
_cell.angle_beta   90.00
_cell.angle_gamma   90.00
#
_symmetry.space_group_name_H-M   'P 1'
#
loop_
_entity.id
_entity.type
_entity.pdbx_description
1 polymer ?
#
loop_
_entity_poly.entity_id
_entity_poly.type
_entity_poly.pdbx_seq_one_letter_code
_entity_poly.pdbx_strand_id
1 'polypeptide(L)'
;MQNKMHNFLERPRGWKAASYHLAVLVMVLMCLALSVFSTMPEFEEQATLVLYYIEIIFVIWLAIEYACRVWSAGCRSRYRGLGGRIRFATSAYCVIDIIVIVASIVVLCMGATGQVFAASAIRGLRFFQILRMLRIDRRAGTWKLLGSVVWAHRQELLTTVYIGFLGLIFTSFLVYLCEKNYNEKYQTFADALWWGIITLSTVGYGDAYPETWPGKIIGSFCALLGISFFALPAGILGSGFALKVQQHQRQKHLIRRRVPAAS
;
A
#
# COMPACT_ATOMS: atom_id res chain seq x y z
N MET A 1 -15.21 10.80 -29.98
CA MET A 1 -14.13 11.25 -29.07
C MET A 1 -14.22 10.64 -27.66
N GLN A 2 -15.38 10.65 -26.99
CA GLN A 2 -15.54 10.12 -25.62
C GLN A 2 -14.98 8.71 -25.40
N ASN A 3 -15.25 7.76 -26.30
CA ASN A 3 -14.74 6.38 -26.18
C ASN A 3 -13.19 6.30 -26.28
N LYS A 4 -12.56 7.13 -27.13
CA LYS A 4 -11.09 7.19 -27.22
C LYS A 4 -10.47 7.71 -25.92
N MET A 5 -11.04 8.79 -25.36
CA MET A 5 -10.61 9.35 -24.07
C MET A 5 -10.83 8.37 -22.91
N HIS A 6 -12.00 7.70 -22.87
CA HIS A 6 -12.30 6.69 -21.86
C HIS A 6 -11.32 5.52 -21.91
N ASN A 7 -11.00 5.04 -23.12
CA ASN A 7 -10.00 3.98 -23.27
C ASN A 7 -8.59 4.46 -22.89
N PHE A 8 -8.22 5.69 -23.24
CA PHE A 8 -6.91 6.24 -22.84
C PHE A 8 -6.76 6.31 -21.31
N LEU A 9 -7.76 6.85 -20.60
CA LEU A 9 -7.71 7.06 -19.15
C LEU A 9 -8.02 5.79 -18.34
N GLU A 10 -8.93 4.94 -18.79
CA GLU A 10 -9.40 3.79 -17.99
C GLU A 10 -8.72 2.48 -18.42
N ARG A 11 -8.28 2.41 -19.70
CA ARG A 11 -7.70 1.22 -20.33
C ARG A 11 -6.42 1.52 -21.11
N PRO A 12 -5.33 1.90 -20.42
CA PRO A 12 -4.09 2.23 -21.10
C PRO A 12 -3.64 1.06 -21.98
N ARG A 13 -3.60 1.32 -23.28
CA ARG A 13 -3.06 0.44 -24.30
C ARG A 13 -2.08 1.26 -25.12
N GLY A 14 -0.89 0.71 -25.33
CA GLY A 14 0.18 1.38 -26.06
C GLY A 14 1.01 2.35 -25.22
N TRP A 15 2.08 2.84 -25.81
CA TRP A 15 3.15 3.56 -25.12
C TRP A 15 2.75 4.97 -24.66
N LYS A 16 1.86 5.64 -25.40
CA LYS A 16 1.37 6.99 -25.06
C LYS A 16 0.54 7.01 -23.77
N ALA A 17 -0.30 6.01 -23.56
CA ALA A 17 -1.08 5.91 -22.33
C ALA A 17 -0.22 5.47 -21.13
N ALA A 18 0.73 4.55 -21.38
CA ALA A 18 1.69 4.12 -20.36
C ALA A 18 2.58 5.28 -19.87
N SER A 19 3.12 6.08 -20.78
CA SER A 19 3.93 7.26 -20.45
C SER A 19 3.14 8.31 -19.67
N TYR A 20 1.87 8.58 -20.01
CA TYR A 20 1.00 9.46 -19.22
C TYR A 20 0.85 8.97 -17.77
N HIS A 21 0.50 7.69 -17.57
CA HIS A 21 0.34 7.16 -16.22
C HIS A 21 1.66 7.11 -15.44
N LEU A 22 2.78 6.84 -16.11
CA LEU A 22 4.11 6.90 -15.52
C LEU A 22 4.48 8.33 -15.10
N ALA A 23 4.18 9.33 -15.93
CA ALA A 23 4.42 10.73 -15.60
C ALA A 23 3.60 11.16 -14.38
N VAL A 24 2.32 10.77 -14.31
CA VAL A 24 1.47 11.01 -13.13
C VAL A 24 2.03 10.30 -11.88
N LEU A 25 2.57 9.09 -12.01
CA LEU A 25 3.20 8.35 -10.92
C LEU A 25 4.46 9.07 -10.41
N VAL A 26 5.35 9.47 -11.31
CA VAL A 26 6.58 10.20 -10.98
C VAL A 26 6.24 11.52 -10.30
N MET A 27 5.23 12.22 -10.77
CA MET A 27 4.76 13.48 -10.17
C MET A 27 4.24 13.28 -8.73
N VAL A 28 3.49 12.20 -8.46
CA VAL A 28 3.06 11.85 -7.09
C VAL A 28 4.25 11.53 -6.20
N LEU A 29 5.19 10.72 -6.69
CA LEU A 29 6.39 10.35 -5.95
C LEU A 29 7.27 11.57 -5.63
N MET A 30 7.41 12.50 -6.58
CA MET A 30 8.13 13.76 -6.38
C MET A 30 7.46 14.62 -5.32
N CYS A 31 6.12 14.74 -5.36
CA CYS A 31 5.36 15.47 -4.34
C CYS A 31 5.51 14.83 -2.95
N LEU A 32 5.53 13.51 -2.87
CA LEU A 32 5.77 12.78 -1.61
C LEU A 32 7.20 13.02 -1.09
N ALA A 33 8.20 12.97 -1.97
CA ALA A 33 9.59 13.24 -1.59
C ALA A 33 9.76 14.67 -1.07
N LEU A 34 9.20 15.68 -1.75
CA LEU A 34 9.21 17.07 -1.30
C LEU A 34 8.48 17.25 0.04
N SER A 35 7.40 16.50 0.27
CA SER A 35 6.70 16.47 1.56
C SER A 35 7.61 15.97 2.68
N VAL A 36 8.44 14.95 2.44
CA VAL A 36 9.45 14.48 3.40
C VAL A 36 10.53 15.53 3.63
N PHE A 37 11.07 16.15 2.57
CA PHE A 37 12.05 17.24 2.71
C PHE A 37 11.51 18.43 3.52
N SER A 38 10.21 18.74 3.38
CA SER A 38 9.56 19.79 4.16
C SER A 38 9.36 19.45 5.65
N THR A 39 9.75 18.26 6.10
CA THR A 39 9.82 17.92 7.54
C THR A 39 11.21 18.10 8.14
N MET A 40 12.23 18.30 7.30
CA MET A 40 13.60 18.56 7.75
C MET A 40 13.74 20.06 8.04
N PRO A 41 14.21 20.45 9.24
CA PRO A 41 14.31 21.86 9.63
C PRO A 41 15.23 22.67 8.71
N GLU A 42 16.26 22.03 8.14
CA GLU A 42 17.23 22.63 7.24
C GLU A 42 16.63 23.10 5.90
N PHE A 43 15.55 22.45 5.43
CA PHE A 43 14.94 22.72 4.13
C PHE A 43 13.47 23.16 4.23
N GLU A 44 12.93 23.34 5.44
CA GLU A 44 11.49 23.51 5.69
C GLU A 44 10.91 24.68 4.89
N GLU A 45 11.51 25.87 4.92
CA GLU A 45 10.96 27.05 4.26
C GLU A 45 10.93 26.93 2.72
N GLN A 46 12.08 26.56 2.12
CA GLN A 46 12.20 26.43 0.67
C GLN A 46 11.34 25.28 0.14
N ALA A 47 11.37 24.13 0.81
CA ALA A 47 10.59 22.97 0.41
C ALA A 47 9.09 23.22 0.57
N THR A 48 8.65 23.91 1.62
CA THR A 48 7.22 24.21 1.84
C THR A 48 6.68 25.15 0.76
N LEU A 49 7.45 26.18 0.37
CA LEU A 49 7.06 27.11 -0.69
C LEU A 49 6.97 26.40 -2.05
N VAL A 50 7.99 25.63 -2.41
CA VAL A 50 8.00 24.86 -3.67
C VAL A 50 6.87 23.82 -3.70
N LEU A 51 6.63 23.13 -2.58
CA LEU A 51 5.56 22.16 -2.43
C LEU A 51 4.18 22.80 -2.62
N TYR A 52 3.94 23.98 -2.06
CA TYR A 52 2.67 24.70 -2.19
C TYR A 52 2.32 24.98 -3.67
N TYR A 53 3.27 25.51 -4.45
CA TYR A 53 3.03 25.78 -5.88
C TYR A 53 2.81 24.51 -6.70
N ILE A 54 3.63 23.48 -6.48
CA ILE A 54 3.47 22.18 -7.15
C ILE A 54 2.12 21.56 -6.80
N GLU A 55 1.69 21.66 -5.54
CA GLU A 55 0.43 21.11 -5.07
C GLU A 55 -0.78 21.79 -5.72
N ILE A 56 -0.75 23.12 -5.91
CA ILE A 56 -1.80 23.83 -6.67
C ILE A 56 -1.89 23.31 -8.10
N ILE A 57 -0.76 23.27 -8.82
CA ILE A 57 -0.71 22.80 -10.22
C ILE A 57 -1.25 21.37 -10.31
N PHE A 58 -0.85 20.53 -9.35
CA PHE A 58 -1.24 19.13 -9.29
C PHE A 58 -2.73 18.95 -9.00
N VAL A 59 -3.30 19.69 -8.05
CA VAL A 59 -4.74 19.61 -7.73
C VAL A 59 -5.58 20.04 -8.94
N ILE A 60 -5.18 21.11 -9.64
CA ILE A 60 -5.84 21.54 -10.87
C ILE A 60 -5.78 20.43 -11.93
N TRP A 61 -4.59 19.85 -12.14
CA TRP A 61 -4.41 18.74 -13.07
C TRP A 61 -5.32 17.55 -12.75
N LEU A 62 -5.44 17.18 -11.47
CA LEU A 62 -6.30 16.08 -11.03
C LEU A 62 -7.79 16.39 -11.17
N ALA A 63 -8.20 17.61 -10.87
CA ALA A 63 -9.57 18.04 -11.06
C ALA A 63 -9.97 17.93 -12.54
N ILE A 64 -9.07 18.34 -13.45
CA ILE A 64 -9.26 18.19 -14.89
C ILE A 64 -9.29 16.71 -15.28
N GLU A 65 -8.33 15.88 -14.83
CA GLU A 65 -8.33 14.44 -15.12
C GLU A 65 -9.63 13.77 -14.65
N TYR A 66 -10.07 14.08 -13.43
CA TYR A 66 -11.30 13.55 -12.84
C TYR A 66 -12.54 13.98 -13.65
N ALA A 67 -12.66 15.27 -13.99
CA ALA A 67 -13.76 15.79 -14.81
C ALA A 67 -13.80 15.13 -16.20
N CYS A 68 -12.64 15.04 -16.88
CA CYS A 68 -12.52 14.33 -18.16
C CYS A 68 -12.93 12.86 -18.04
N ARG A 69 -12.58 12.20 -16.92
CA ARG A 69 -12.94 10.80 -16.68
C ARG A 69 -14.44 10.61 -16.52
N VAL A 70 -15.09 11.40 -15.67
CA VAL A 70 -16.54 11.37 -15.45
C VAL A 70 -17.30 11.70 -16.74
N TRP A 71 -16.83 12.68 -17.51
CA TRP A 71 -17.39 13.01 -18.82
C TRP A 71 -17.26 11.86 -19.82
N SER A 72 -16.06 11.26 -19.93
CA SER A 72 -15.79 10.16 -20.84
C SER A 72 -16.55 8.87 -20.51
N ALA A 73 -16.90 8.65 -19.24
CA ALA A 73 -17.65 7.48 -18.77
C ALA A 73 -19.03 7.35 -19.42
N GLY A 74 -19.62 8.47 -19.89
CA GLY A 74 -20.89 8.50 -20.61
C GLY A 74 -20.88 7.71 -21.93
N CYS A 75 -19.73 7.25 -22.42
CA CYS A 75 -19.64 6.39 -23.60
C CYS A 75 -20.18 4.97 -23.37
N ARG A 76 -20.32 4.52 -22.11
CA ARG A 76 -20.89 3.21 -21.79
C ARG A 76 -22.38 3.32 -21.52
N SER A 77 -23.17 2.42 -22.12
CA SER A 77 -24.62 2.35 -21.94
C SER A 77 -25.03 2.33 -20.45
N ARG A 78 -24.26 1.64 -19.60
CA ARG A 78 -24.46 1.57 -18.13
C ARG A 78 -24.37 2.92 -17.40
N TYR A 79 -23.65 3.89 -17.93
CA TYR A 79 -23.37 5.18 -17.30
C TYR A 79 -23.90 6.37 -18.11
N ARG A 80 -24.87 6.14 -19.00
CA ARG A 80 -25.50 7.20 -19.79
C ARG A 80 -26.44 8.05 -18.94
N GLY A 81 -26.51 9.36 -19.20
CA GLY A 81 -27.34 10.32 -18.44
C GLY A 81 -26.72 10.77 -17.11
N LEU A 82 -27.40 11.70 -16.42
CA LEU A 82 -26.95 12.25 -15.13
C LEU A 82 -26.88 11.18 -14.03
N GLY A 83 -27.92 10.36 -13.88
CA GLY A 83 -27.93 9.26 -12.91
C GLY A 83 -26.85 8.19 -13.17
N GLY A 84 -26.55 7.92 -14.44
CA GLY A 84 -25.47 7.01 -14.82
C GLY A 84 -24.07 7.55 -14.48
N ARG A 85 -23.85 8.86 -14.64
CA ARG A 85 -22.60 9.53 -14.27
C ARG A 85 -22.40 9.61 -12.76
N ILE A 86 -23.46 9.90 -11.99
CA ILE A 86 -23.39 9.88 -10.52
C ILE A 86 -23.03 8.48 -10.03
N ARG A 87 -23.65 7.44 -10.59
CA ARG A 87 -23.32 6.03 -10.27
C ARG A 87 -21.85 5.69 -10.57
N PHE A 88 -21.26 6.30 -11.59
CA PHE A 88 -19.83 6.15 -11.89
C PHE A 88 -18.95 6.90 -10.86
N ALA A 89 -19.35 8.12 -10.48
CA ALA A 89 -18.66 8.93 -9.49
C ALA A 89 -18.68 8.29 -8.08
N THR A 90 -19.75 7.56 -7.72
CA THR A 90 -19.85 6.81 -6.45
C THR A 90 -19.10 5.48 -6.45
N SER A 91 -18.34 5.16 -7.50
CA SER A 91 -17.50 3.97 -7.49
C SER A 91 -16.30 4.15 -6.55
N ALA A 92 -15.87 3.09 -5.85
CA ALA A 92 -14.82 3.15 -4.83
C ALA A 92 -13.54 3.89 -5.27
N TYR A 93 -13.07 3.69 -6.51
CA TYR A 93 -11.88 4.38 -7.02
C TYR A 93 -12.12 5.87 -7.33
N CYS A 94 -13.30 6.23 -7.83
CA CYS A 94 -13.69 7.63 -8.05
C CYS A 94 -13.86 8.36 -6.72
N VAL A 95 -14.39 7.68 -5.69
CA VAL A 95 -14.52 8.23 -4.34
C VAL A 95 -13.16 8.54 -3.74
N ILE A 96 -12.17 7.64 -3.88
CA ILE A 96 -10.79 7.91 -3.44
C ILE A 96 -10.23 9.15 -4.14
N ASP A 97 -10.40 9.29 -5.45
CA ASP A 97 -9.92 10.46 -6.19
C ASP A 97 -10.61 11.77 -5.74
N ILE A 98 -11.93 11.75 -5.49
CA ILE A 98 -12.64 12.92 -4.95
C ILE A 98 -12.11 13.27 -3.56
N ILE A 99 -11.97 12.29 -2.65
CA ILE A 99 -11.46 12.51 -1.30
C ILE A 99 -10.08 13.16 -1.36
N VAL A 100 -9.20 12.67 -2.25
CA VAL A 100 -7.86 13.23 -2.44
C VAL A 100 -7.92 14.67 -2.95
N ILE A 101 -8.75 14.98 -3.94
CA ILE A 101 -8.90 16.34 -4.48
C ILE A 101 -9.43 17.28 -3.39
N VAL A 102 -10.50 16.88 -2.69
CA VAL A 102 -11.12 17.68 -1.63
C VAL A 102 -10.15 17.91 -0.48
N ALA A 103 -9.47 16.86 0.01
CA ALA A 103 -8.47 17.00 1.06
C ALA A 103 -7.34 17.96 0.65
N SER A 104 -6.90 17.91 -0.60
CA SER A 104 -5.85 18.80 -1.12
C SER A 104 -6.32 20.25 -1.22
N ILE A 105 -7.57 20.49 -1.61
CA ILE A 105 -8.16 21.84 -1.62
C ILE A 105 -8.26 22.39 -0.20
N VAL A 106 -8.72 21.58 0.76
CA VAL A 106 -8.80 21.97 2.18
C VAL A 106 -7.42 22.38 2.71
N VAL A 107 -6.37 21.61 2.40
CA VAL A 107 -4.98 21.96 2.76
C VAL A 107 -4.57 23.32 2.20
N LEU A 108 -4.80 23.55 0.91
CA LEU A 108 -4.41 24.79 0.25
C LEU A 108 -5.17 26.00 0.81
N CYS A 109 -6.46 25.85 1.10
CA CYS A 109 -7.29 26.91 1.69
C CYS A 109 -6.86 27.23 3.14
N MET A 110 -6.58 26.21 3.95
CA MET A 110 -6.11 26.40 5.33
C MET A 110 -4.69 26.98 5.38
N GLY A 111 -3.83 26.62 4.43
CA GLY A 111 -2.50 27.22 4.31
C GLY A 111 -2.52 28.70 3.91
N ALA A 112 -3.52 29.13 3.14
CA ALA A 112 -3.64 30.50 2.68
C ALA A 112 -4.11 31.48 3.77
N THR A 113 -4.82 31.02 4.81
CA THR A 113 -5.38 31.90 5.86
C THR A 113 -4.37 32.27 6.96
N GLY A 114 -3.15 31.74 6.92
CA GLY A 114 -2.03 32.18 7.78
C GLY A 114 -2.23 32.01 9.29
N GLN A 115 -3.30 31.35 9.74
CA GLN A 115 -3.54 31.12 11.16
C GLN A 115 -2.50 30.15 11.72
N VAL A 116 -1.98 30.38 12.93
CA VAL A 116 -0.96 29.54 13.59
C VAL A 116 -1.42 28.08 13.78
N PHE A 117 -2.75 27.84 13.85
CA PHE A 117 -3.35 26.51 13.80
C PHE A 117 -3.14 25.78 12.46
N ALA A 118 -2.93 26.52 11.37
CA ALA A 118 -2.65 25.96 10.05
C ALA A 118 -1.30 25.23 10.03
N ALA A 119 -0.26 25.69 10.73
CA ALA A 119 1.04 25.01 10.69
C ALA A 119 0.96 23.55 11.21
N SER A 120 0.26 23.33 12.33
CA SER A 120 0.04 21.99 12.89
C SER A 120 -0.96 21.17 12.06
N ALA A 121 -2.04 21.79 11.56
CA ALA A 121 -3.02 21.11 10.71
C ALA A 121 -2.42 20.68 9.35
N ILE A 122 -1.58 21.51 8.74
CA ILE A 122 -0.87 21.22 7.49
C ILE A 122 0.02 19.98 7.66
N ARG A 123 0.74 19.85 8.79
CA ARG A 123 1.58 18.67 9.07
C ARG A 123 0.77 17.37 9.12
N GLY A 124 -0.39 17.37 9.78
CA GLY A 124 -1.30 16.22 9.82
C GLY A 124 -1.95 15.95 8.46
N LEU A 125 -2.29 17.01 7.71
CA LEU A 125 -2.91 16.86 6.41
C LEU A 125 -1.97 16.33 5.32
N ARG A 126 -0.64 16.45 5.49
CA ARG A 126 0.37 15.77 4.64
C ARG A 126 0.17 14.25 4.60
N PHE A 127 -0.41 13.65 5.65
CA PHE A 127 -0.77 12.23 5.63
C PHE A 127 -1.79 11.89 4.54
N PHE A 128 -2.76 12.79 4.24
CA PHE A 128 -3.70 12.58 3.13
C PHE A 128 -3.01 12.59 1.76
N GLN A 129 -1.80 13.14 1.64
CA GLN A 129 -1.02 13.06 0.41
C GLN A 129 -0.57 11.62 0.13
N ILE A 130 -0.34 10.79 1.16
CA ILE A 130 -0.02 9.36 0.98
C ILE A 130 -1.20 8.62 0.34
N LEU A 131 -2.44 9.02 0.64
CA LEU A 131 -3.63 8.45 -0.01
C LEU A 131 -3.63 8.64 -1.54
N ARG A 132 -2.87 9.61 -2.08
CA ARG A 132 -2.68 9.75 -3.54
C ARG A 132 -2.05 8.51 -4.17
N MET A 133 -1.26 7.73 -3.43
CA MET A 133 -0.71 6.47 -3.94
C MET A 133 -1.80 5.41 -4.18
N LEU A 134 -2.89 5.44 -3.41
CA LEU A 134 -3.99 4.47 -3.55
C LEU A 134 -4.70 4.60 -4.91
N ARG A 135 -4.66 5.78 -5.55
CA ARG A 135 -5.27 5.99 -6.86
C ARG A 135 -4.54 5.29 -8.01
N ILE A 136 -3.28 4.87 -7.79
CA ILE A 136 -2.46 4.21 -8.81
C ILE A 136 -3.11 2.88 -9.23
N ASP A 137 -3.72 2.15 -8.28
CA ASP A 137 -4.47 0.93 -8.59
C ASP A 137 -5.91 1.24 -9.05
N ARG A 138 -6.00 1.79 -10.26
CA ARG A 138 -7.25 2.29 -10.88
C ARG A 138 -8.37 1.24 -11.01
N ARG A 139 -8.07 -0.06 -10.96
CA ARG A 139 -9.09 -1.13 -11.14
C ARG A 139 -9.27 -2.04 -9.94
N ALA A 140 -8.54 -1.79 -8.85
CA ALA A 140 -8.35 -2.74 -7.77
C ALA A 140 -7.98 -4.13 -8.31
N GLY A 141 -7.26 -4.17 -9.45
CA GLY A 141 -6.97 -5.42 -10.15
C GLY A 141 -5.96 -6.24 -9.35
N THR A 142 -4.96 -5.54 -8.82
CA THR A 142 -3.94 -6.10 -7.93
C THR A 142 -4.59 -6.56 -6.63
N TRP A 143 -5.43 -5.72 -6.01
CA TRP A 143 -6.17 -6.08 -4.79
C TRP A 143 -7.12 -7.28 -4.98
N LYS A 144 -7.83 -7.36 -6.11
CA LYS A 144 -8.66 -8.53 -6.43
C LYS A 144 -7.84 -9.78 -6.67
N LEU A 145 -6.69 -9.65 -7.35
CA LEU A 145 -5.79 -10.77 -7.59
C LEU A 145 -5.24 -11.29 -6.25
N LEU A 146 -4.67 -10.40 -5.44
CA LEU A 146 -4.13 -10.67 -4.11
C LEU A 146 -5.20 -11.28 -3.21
N GLY A 147 -6.36 -10.63 -3.05
CA GLY A 147 -7.46 -11.12 -2.24
C GLY A 147 -7.95 -12.49 -2.69
N SER A 148 -7.98 -12.76 -3.99
CA SER A 148 -8.36 -14.08 -4.51
C SER A 148 -7.27 -15.15 -4.30
N VAL A 149 -5.98 -14.81 -4.24
CA VAL A 149 -4.91 -15.75 -3.85
C VAL A 149 -4.97 -16.03 -2.34
N VAL A 150 -5.08 -14.98 -1.52
CA VAL A 150 -5.26 -15.09 -0.06
C VAL A 150 -6.48 -15.93 0.29
N TRP A 151 -7.61 -15.71 -0.39
CA TRP A 151 -8.83 -16.47 -0.16
C TRP A 151 -8.69 -17.95 -0.54
N ALA A 152 -7.95 -18.25 -1.62
CA ALA A 152 -7.69 -19.61 -2.06
C ALA A 152 -6.80 -20.37 -1.04
N HIS A 153 -5.78 -19.70 -0.50
CA HIS A 153 -4.83 -20.29 0.45
C HIS A 153 -5.10 -19.92 1.92
N ARG A 154 -6.34 -19.52 2.25
CA ARG A 154 -6.67 -18.98 3.58
C ARG A 154 -6.39 -19.95 4.72
N GLN A 155 -6.61 -21.24 4.51
CA GLN A 155 -6.38 -22.26 5.54
C GLN A 155 -4.89 -22.44 5.86
N GLU A 156 -4.05 -22.45 4.82
CA GLU A 156 -2.59 -22.57 4.94
C GLU A 156 -2.00 -21.31 5.58
N LEU A 157 -2.46 -20.13 5.17
CA LEU A 157 -2.06 -18.84 5.75
C LEU A 157 -2.48 -18.72 7.23
N LEU A 158 -3.73 -19.06 7.56
CA LEU A 158 -4.19 -19.01 8.95
C LEU A 158 -3.41 -19.99 9.83
N THR A 159 -3.16 -21.21 9.35
CA THR A 159 -2.38 -22.21 10.10
C THR A 159 -0.95 -21.73 10.37
N THR A 160 -0.28 -21.15 9.37
CA THR A 160 1.11 -20.67 9.52
C THR A 160 1.20 -19.46 10.44
N VAL A 161 0.28 -18.50 10.32
CA VAL A 161 0.21 -17.36 11.24
C VAL A 161 -0.11 -17.81 12.66
N TYR A 162 -1.04 -18.76 12.83
CA TYR A 162 -1.40 -19.30 14.14
C TYR A 162 -0.22 -19.99 14.82
N ILE A 163 0.46 -20.92 14.12
CA ILE A 163 1.62 -21.63 14.68
C ILE A 163 2.78 -20.66 14.93
N GLY A 164 3.03 -19.72 14.01
CA GLY A 164 4.04 -18.68 14.18
C GLY A 164 3.77 -17.80 15.39
N PHE A 165 2.52 -17.37 15.59
CA PHE A 165 2.12 -16.58 16.75
C PHE A 165 2.26 -17.36 18.06
N LEU A 166 1.84 -18.64 18.09
CA LEU A 166 2.02 -19.49 19.26
C LEU A 166 3.51 -19.70 19.59
N GLY A 167 4.34 -19.95 18.58
CA GLY A 167 5.79 -20.07 18.70
C GLY A 167 6.45 -18.79 19.19
N LEU A 168 5.98 -17.62 18.72
CA LEU A 168 6.43 -16.31 19.18
C LEU A 168 6.17 -16.12 20.69
N ILE A 169 4.93 -16.37 21.13
CA ILE A 169 4.56 -16.23 22.55
C ILE A 169 5.38 -17.20 23.41
N PHE A 170 5.49 -18.45 22.98
CA PHE A 170 6.24 -19.48 23.71
C PHE A 170 7.73 -19.14 23.83
N THR A 171 8.36 -18.75 22.73
CA THR A 171 9.78 -18.37 22.68
C THR A 171 10.06 -17.16 23.57
N SER A 172 9.23 -16.12 23.46
CA SER A 172 9.36 -14.90 24.24
C SER A 172 9.21 -15.18 25.73
N PHE A 173 8.28 -16.07 26.10
CA PHE A 173 8.05 -16.44 27.50
C PHE A 173 9.23 -17.22 28.09
N LEU A 174 9.76 -18.21 27.37
CA LEU A 174 10.91 -18.97 27.86
C LEU A 174 12.15 -18.09 28.03
N VAL A 175 12.44 -17.24 27.06
CA VAL A 175 13.60 -16.32 27.13
C VAL A 175 13.40 -15.30 28.25
N TYR A 176 12.19 -14.76 28.42
CA TYR A 176 11.86 -13.90 29.57
C TYR A 176 12.17 -14.59 30.90
N LEU A 177 11.75 -15.84 31.09
CA LEU A 177 12.01 -16.57 32.34
C LEU A 177 13.50 -16.77 32.61
N CYS A 178 14.31 -16.97 31.57
CA CYS A 178 15.76 -17.10 31.69
C CYS A 178 16.47 -15.77 31.97
N GLU A 179 15.99 -14.67 31.39
CA GLU A 179 16.71 -13.39 31.36
C GLU A 179 16.22 -12.38 32.41
N LYS A 180 14.98 -12.47 32.90
CA LYS A 180 14.34 -11.45 33.76
C LYS A 180 15.12 -11.04 35.02
N ASN A 181 15.95 -11.92 35.55
CA ASN A 181 16.71 -11.68 36.79
C ASN A 181 18.16 -11.26 36.54
N TYR A 182 18.64 -11.34 35.29
CA TYR A 182 20.05 -11.13 34.94
C TYR A 182 20.24 -9.98 33.96
N ASN A 183 19.21 -9.65 33.18
CA ASN A 183 19.30 -8.69 32.09
C ASN A 183 18.26 -7.59 32.28
N GLU A 184 18.74 -6.37 32.49
CA GLU A 184 17.89 -5.19 32.70
C GLU A 184 17.03 -4.83 31.48
N LYS A 185 17.31 -5.42 30.32
CA LYS A 185 16.53 -5.24 29.08
C LYS A 185 15.25 -6.09 29.04
N TYR A 186 15.13 -7.10 29.90
CA TYR A 186 13.96 -7.99 29.97
C TYR A 186 13.17 -7.74 31.26
N GLN A 187 12.72 -6.50 31.49
CA GLN A 187 11.98 -6.13 32.70
C GLN A 187 10.54 -6.65 32.69
N THR A 188 9.92 -6.63 31.52
CA THR A 188 8.55 -7.06 31.33
C THR A 188 8.46 -8.14 30.26
N PHE A 189 7.36 -8.90 30.28
CA PHE A 189 7.07 -9.83 29.19
C PHE A 189 6.91 -9.13 27.84
N ALA A 190 6.50 -7.84 27.83
CA ALA A 190 6.40 -7.07 26.60
C ALA A 190 7.77 -6.83 25.95
N ASP A 191 8.83 -6.64 26.74
CA ASP A 191 10.20 -6.46 26.22
C ASP A 191 10.71 -7.75 25.59
N ALA A 192 10.40 -8.90 26.21
CA ALA A 192 10.72 -10.20 25.64
C ALA A 192 9.93 -10.49 24.35
N LEU A 193 8.66 -10.04 24.29
CA LEU A 193 7.83 -10.16 23.10
C LEU A 193 8.34 -9.28 21.96
N TRP A 194 8.79 -8.05 22.25
CA TRP A 194 9.48 -7.19 21.27
C TRP A 194 10.70 -7.88 20.69
N TRP A 195 11.57 -8.41 21.55
CA TRP A 195 12.74 -9.19 21.12
C TRP A 195 12.34 -10.39 20.24
N GLY A 196 11.32 -11.14 20.64
CA GLY A 196 10.80 -12.28 19.87
C GLY A 196 10.30 -11.87 18.49
N ILE A 197 9.57 -10.76 18.38
CA ILE A 197 9.08 -10.24 17.09
C ILE A 197 10.26 -9.89 16.19
N ILE A 198 11.22 -9.13 16.69
CA ILE A 198 12.39 -8.66 15.93
C ILE A 198 13.32 -9.82 15.52
N THR A 199 13.45 -10.84 16.37
CA THR A 199 14.28 -12.02 16.11
C THR A 199 13.63 -12.97 15.12
N LEU A 200 12.36 -13.35 15.33
CA LEU A 200 11.65 -14.28 14.46
C LEU A 200 11.31 -13.69 13.08
N SER A 201 11.17 -12.36 12.99
CA SER A 201 11.05 -11.66 11.71
C SER A 201 12.39 -11.42 11.00
N THR A 202 13.51 -11.89 11.56
CA THR A 202 14.88 -11.75 11.00
C THR A 202 15.39 -10.30 10.89
N VAL A 203 14.79 -9.35 11.64
CA VAL A 203 15.23 -7.95 11.66
C VAL A 203 16.50 -7.78 12.50
N GLY A 204 16.49 -8.27 13.74
CA GLY A 204 17.67 -8.31 14.61
C GLY A 204 18.33 -6.96 14.91
N TYR A 205 17.61 -5.99 15.48
CA TYR A 205 18.17 -4.68 15.83
C TYR A 205 19.37 -4.74 16.80
N GLY A 206 19.45 -5.76 17.66
CA GLY A 206 20.53 -5.93 18.64
C GLY A 206 20.41 -5.05 19.88
N ASP A 207 19.30 -4.33 20.03
CA ASP A 207 18.94 -3.54 21.21
C ASP A 207 18.74 -4.43 22.45
N ALA A 208 18.03 -5.55 22.30
CA ALA A 208 17.88 -6.60 23.30
C ALA A 208 18.35 -7.96 22.77
N TYR A 209 18.99 -8.75 23.63
CA TYR A 209 19.40 -10.14 23.33
C TYR A 209 19.65 -10.89 24.65
N PRO A 210 19.45 -12.22 24.67
CA PRO A 210 19.71 -13.02 25.87
C PRO A 210 21.22 -13.04 26.17
N GLU A 211 21.57 -12.76 27.42
CA GLU A 211 22.95 -12.76 27.90
C GLU A 211 23.32 -14.09 28.57
N THR A 212 22.35 -14.72 29.23
CA THR A 212 22.54 -15.99 29.92
C THR A 212 22.72 -17.13 28.92
N TRP A 213 23.57 -18.10 29.27
CA TRP A 213 23.71 -19.35 28.49
C TRP A 213 22.39 -20.08 28.22
N PRO A 214 21.51 -20.33 29.21
CA PRO A 214 20.22 -20.97 28.94
C PRO A 214 19.34 -20.15 28.00
N GLY A 215 19.29 -18.82 28.17
CA GLY A 215 18.54 -17.93 27.28
C GLY A 215 19.06 -17.98 25.84
N LYS A 216 20.38 -18.01 25.65
CA LYS A 216 21.02 -18.16 24.32
C LYS A 216 20.70 -19.49 23.66
N ILE A 217 20.76 -20.60 24.40
CA ILE A 217 20.48 -21.94 23.85
C ILE A 217 19.01 -22.04 23.43
N ILE A 218 18.08 -21.66 24.33
CA ILE A 218 16.65 -21.70 24.06
C ILE A 218 16.29 -20.74 22.93
N GLY A 219 16.78 -19.49 23.02
CA GLY A 219 16.54 -18.47 22.01
C GLY A 219 17.01 -18.88 20.62
N SER A 220 18.21 -19.48 20.52
CA SER A 220 18.76 -19.95 19.24
C SER A 220 17.94 -21.10 18.65
N PHE A 221 17.58 -22.10 19.47
CA PHE A 221 16.77 -23.22 19.03
C PHE A 221 15.37 -22.78 18.56
N CYS A 222 14.71 -21.95 19.36
CA CYS A 222 13.41 -21.38 19.03
C CYS A 222 13.46 -20.47 17.81
N ALA A 223 14.52 -19.69 17.63
CA ALA A 223 14.70 -18.83 16.45
C ALA A 223 14.79 -19.64 15.16
N LEU A 224 15.57 -20.74 15.14
CA LEU A 224 15.68 -21.62 13.97
C LEU A 224 14.31 -22.18 13.55
N LEU A 225 13.51 -22.61 14.52
CA LEU A 225 12.16 -23.11 14.25
C LEU A 225 11.20 -21.99 13.83
N GLY A 226 11.20 -20.86 14.54
CA GLY A 226 10.25 -19.78 14.34
C GLY A 226 10.44 -19.04 13.02
N ILE A 227 11.68 -18.82 12.58
CA ILE A 227 11.98 -18.18 11.27
C ILE A 227 11.32 -18.96 10.13
N SER A 228 11.34 -20.29 10.21
CA SER A 228 10.72 -21.16 9.20
C SER A 228 9.22 -20.88 9.07
N PHE A 229 8.50 -20.75 10.19
CA PHE A 229 7.06 -20.47 10.17
C PHE A 229 6.72 -19.06 9.70
N PHE A 230 7.52 -18.05 10.06
CA PHE A 230 7.31 -16.67 9.61
C PHE A 230 7.63 -16.47 8.11
N ALA A 231 8.48 -17.32 7.52
CA ALA A 231 8.77 -17.31 6.10
C ALA A 231 7.68 -17.98 5.23
N LEU A 232 6.89 -18.91 5.78
CA LEU A 232 5.90 -19.68 5.03
C LEU A 232 4.80 -18.83 4.36
N PRO A 233 4.20 -17.80 5.00
CA PRO A 233 3.20 -16.96 4.34
C PRO A 233 3.69 -16.32 3.04
N ALA A 234 4.94 -15.86 3.01
CA ALA A 234 5.54 -15.30 1.80
C ALA A 234 5.68 -16.37 0.70
N GLY A 235 6.12 -17.59 1.05
CA GLY A 235 6.24 -18.72 0.12
C GLY A 235 4.89 -19.21 -0.43
N ILE A 236 3.86 -19.29 0.42
CA ILE A 236 2.50 -19.67 0.02
C ILE A 236 1.91 -18.64 -0.95
N LEU A 237 2.04 -17.35 -0.63
CA LEU A 237 1.56 -16.29 -1.53
C LEU A 237 2.34 -16.28 -2.85
N GLY A 238 3.67 -16.40 -2.81
CA GLY A 238 4.52 -16.42 -4.00
C GLY A 238 4.18 -17.57 -4.95
N SER A 239 4.03 -18.79 -4.42
CA SER A 239 3.62 -19.97 -5.20
C SER A 239 2.19 -19.83 -5.72
N GLY A 240 1.25 -19.31 -4.91
CA GLY A 240 -0.12 -19.03 -5.32
C GLY A 240 -0.21 -18.02 -6.48
N PHE A 241 0.60 -16.97 -6.46
CA PHE A 241 0.71 -16.03 -7.58
C PHE A 241 1.27 -16.68 -8.84
N ALA A 242 2.36 -17.46 -8.72
CA ALA A 242 2.98 -18.15 -9.84
C ALA A 242 1.99 -19.10 -10.54
N LEU A 243 1.26 -19.92 -9.77
CA LEU A 243 0.24 -20.83 -10.28
C LEU A 243 -0.87 -20.07 -11.02
N LYS A 244 -1.33 -18.94 -10.46
CA LYS A 244 -2.40 -18.14 -11.06
C LYS A 244 -1.98 -17.48 -12.36
N VAL A 245 -0.73 -17.01 -12.45
CA VAL A 245 -0.15 -16.50 -13.70
C VAL A 245 -0.05 -17.61 -14.74
N GLN A 246 0.40 -18.81 -14.36
CA GLN A 246 0.49 -19.97 -15.26
C GLN A 246 -0.89 -20.41 -15.77
N GLN A 247 -1.89 -20.49 -14.90
CA GLN A 247 -3.28 -20.78 -15.29
C GLN A 247 -3.83 -19.74 -16.27
N HIS A 248 -3.57 -18.45 -16.03
CA HIS A 248 -4.01 -17.37 -16.89
C HIS A 248 -3.35 -17.42 -18.29
N GLN A 249 -2.08 -17.81 -18.37
CA GLN A 249 -1.40 -18.06 -19.65
C GLN A 249 -2.04 -19.24 -20.40
N ARG A 250 -2.28 -20.37 -19.73
CA ARG A 250 -2.94 -21.54 -20.35
C ARG A 250 -4.33 -21.18 -20.90
N GLN A 251 -5.14 -20.44 -20.13
CA GLN A 251 -6.46 -19.97 -20.59
C GLN A 251 -6.34 -19.06 -21.82
N LYS A 252 -5.37 -18.14 -21.87
CA LYS A 252 -5.13 -17.30 -23.07
C LYS A 252 -4.79 -18.14 -24.30
N HIS A 253 -3.98 -19.19 -24.16
CA HIS A 253 -3.65 -20.09 -25.27
C HIS A 253 -4.90 -20.85 -25.76
N LEU A 254 -5.74 -21.34 -24.86
CA LEU A 254 -7.00 -22.02 -25.23
C LEU A 254 -7.99 -21.08 -25.93
N ILE A 255 -8.15 -19.85 -25.43
CA ILE A 255 -9.02 -18.84 -26.04
C ILE A 255 -8.52 -18.49 -27.44
N ARG A 256 -7.21 -18.28 -27.62
CA ARG A 256 -6.62 -18.02 -28.94
C ARG A 256 -6.86 -19.15 -29.94
N ARG A 257 -6.94 -20.40 -29.49
CA ARG A 257 -7.28 -21.56 -30.34
C ARG A 257 -8.77 -21.65 -30.69
N ARG A 258 -9.67 -21.15 -29.84
CA ARG A 258 -11.12 -21.16 -30.12
C ARG A 258 -11.58 -20.06 -31.07
N VAL A 259 -10.93 -18.90 -31.07
CA VAL A 259 -11.29 -17.77 -31.95
C VAL A 259 -11.26 -18.13 -33.45
N PRO A 260 -10.27 -18.84 -34.00
CA PRO A 260 -10.28 -19.28 -35.40
C PRO A 260 -11.21 -20.47 -35.69
N ALA A 261 -11.75 -21.15 -34.67
CA ALA A 261 -12.67 -22.28 -34.84
C ALA A 261 -14.15 -21.87 -34.84
N ALA A 262 -14.44 -20.61 -34.52
CA ALA A 262 -15.80 -20.04 -34.45
C ALA A 262 -16.06 -18.99 -35.55
N SER A 263 -15.14 -18.85 -36.51
CA SER A 263 -15.22 -17.98 -37.68
C SER A 263 -15.47 -18.78 -38.94
#